data_AF-A0A7S7ZDT5-F1
#
_entry.id   AF-A0A7S7ZDT5-F1
#
_cell.length_a   1.000
_cell.length_b   1.000
_cell.length_c   1.000
_cell.angle_alpha   90.00
_cell.angle_beta   90.00
_cell.angle_gamma   90.00
#
_symmetry.space_group_name_H-M   'P 1'
#
loop_
_entity.id
_entity.type
_entity.pdbx_description
1 polymer ?
#
loop_
_entity_poly.entity_id
_entity_poly.type
_entity_poly.pdbx_seq_one_letter_code
_entity_poly.pdbx_strand_id
1 'polypeptide(L)'
;MSHPRNVATMRSSPRCGAQTRNGEACRAPALRGRMRCRMHGGAWGSGAPCGNSNAVKHGYFTSEAIEERRFVRTVLEDAEDLLRRLPAASDTIRNPRESETGCTTPGTDSPLRT
;
A
#
# COMPACT_ATOMS: atom_id res chain seq x y z
N MET A 1 33.09 29.65 -35.74
CA MET A 1 32.58 28.25 -35.79
C MET A 1 31.08 28.25 -35.50
N SER A 2 30.24 28.35 -36.53
CA SER A 2 28.78 28.29 -36.40
C SER A 2 28.27 27.00 -37.07
N HIS A 3 28.18 25.91 -36.31
CA HIS A 3 27.51 24.70 -36.80
C HIS A 3 26.00 24.86 -36.62
N PRO A 4 25.18 24.65 -37.67
CA PRO A 4 23.73 24.74 -37.56
C PRO A 4 23.21 23.65 -36.63
N ARG A 5 22.60 24.03 -35.50
CA ARG A 5 21.96 23.09 -34.59
C ARG A 5 20.52 22.84 -35.02
N ASN A 6 20.15 21.58 -35.25
CA ASN A 6 18.76 21.19 -35.43
C ASN A 6 18.05 21.16 -34.06
N VAL A 7 17.42 22.27 -33.68
CA VAL A 7 16.70 22.43 -32.40
C VAL A 7 15.19 22.23 -32.52
N ALA A 8 14.67 22.01 -33.73
CA ALA A 8 13.22 21.93 -33.97
C ALA A 8 12.58 20.79 -33.19
N THR A 9 13.20 19.60 -33.22
CA THR A 9 12.76 18.41 -32.48
C THR A 9 12.77 18.63 -30.96
N MET A 10 13.77 19.35 -30.46
CA MET A 10 13.86 19.72 -29.04
C MET A 10 12.81 20.73 -28.62
N ARG A 11 12.25 21.53 -29.52
CA ARG A 11 11.17 22.48 -29.20
C ARG A 11 9.79 21.84 -29.28
N SER A 12 9.57 20.95 -30.25
CA SER A 12 8.28 20.26 -30.43
C SER A 12 8.04 19.10 -29.45
N SER A 13 9.08 18.56 -28.82
CA SER A 13 8.92 17.49 -27.82
C SER A 13 8.12 17.97 -26.59
N PRO A 14 7.29 17.12 -25.95
CA PRO A 14 6.70 17.41 -24.65
C PRO A 14 7.76 17.81 -23.61
N ARG A 15 7.40 18.67 -22.66
CA ARG A 15 8.29 19.03 -21.53
C ARG A 15 8.20 17.96 -20.45
N CYS A 16 9.32 17.70 -19.76
CA CYS A 16 9.40 16.73 -18.68
C CYS A 16 8.42 17.02 -17.53
N GLY A 17 8.31 18.28 -17.10
CA GLY A 17 7.37 18.70 -16.06
C GLY A 17 7.58 18.11 -14.66
N ALA A 18 8.69 17.41 -14.39
CA ALA A 18 9.00 16.96 -13.03
C ALA A 18 9.41 18.16 -12.16
N GLN A 19 9.07 18.14 -10.87
CA GLN A 19 9.47 19.20 -9.96
C GLN A 19 10.99 19.17 -9.76
N THR A 20 11.64 20.31 -10.01
CA THR A 20 13.07 20.50 -9.77
C THR A 20 13.33 20.85 -8.30
N ARG A 21 14.60 20.82 -7.88
CA ARG A 21 15.00 21.21 -6.51
C ARG A 21 14.56 22.63 -6.13
N ASN A 22 14.39 23.52 -7.11
CA ASN A 22 13.96 24.90 -6.90
C ASN A 22 12.42 25.04 -6.90
N GLY A 23 11.67 23.94 -6.93
CA GLY A 23 10.20 23.93 -6.94
C GLY A 23 9.58 24.13 -8.33
N GLU A 24 10.35 24.57 -9.33
CA GLU A 24 9.83 24.76 -10.69
C GLU A 24 9.69 23.45 -11.48
N ALA A 25 8.81 23.45 -12.49
CA ALA A 25 8.67 22.35 -13.42
C ALA A 25 9.85 22.24 -14.41
N CYS A 26 10.35 21.02 -14.62
CA CYS A 26 11.46 20.76 -15.52
C CYS A 26 11.12 21.08 -16.98
N ARG A 27 11.89 21.98 -17.59
CA ARG A 27 11.73 22.45 -18.98
C ARG A 27 12.52 21.64 -20.02
N ALA A 28 13.24 20.61 -19.57
CA ALA A 28 13.95 19.70 -20.48
C ALA A 28 12.95 18.92 -21.34
N PRO A 29 13.29 18.61 -22.61
CA PRO A 29 12.45 17.76 -23.46
C PRO A 29 12.34 16.35 -22.87
N ALA A 30 11.13 15.78 -22.90
CA ALA A 30 10.91 14.39 -22.55
C ALA A 30 11.59 13.47 -23.57
N LEU A 31 12.01 12.27 -23.12
CA LEU A 31 12.54 11.27 -24.04
C LEU A 31 11.43 10.75 -24.96
N ARG A 32 11.78 10.37 -26.19
CA ARG A 32 10.83 9.83 -27.17
C ARG A 32 10.07 8.64 -26.55
N GLY A 33 8.73 8.71 -26.57
CA GLY A 33 7.87 7.67 -26.00
C GLY A 33 7.83 7.63 -24.47
N ARG A 34 8.38 8.62 -23.78
CA ARG A 34 8.40 8.73 -22.32
C ARG A 34 7.81 10.06 -21.88
N MET A 35 7.34 10.13 -20.64
CA MET A 35 6.78 11.35 -20.05
C MET A 35 7.84 12.28 -19.44
N ARG A 36 9.02 11.76 -19.09
CA ARG A 36 10.07 12.49 -18.36
C ARG A 36 11.37 12.57 -19.16
N CYS A 37 12.23 13.52 -18.79
CA CYS A 37 13.57 13.66 -19.38
C CYS A 37 14.55 12.65 -18.77
N ARG A 38 15.75 12.52 -19.37
CA ARG A 38 16.79 11.59 -18.92
C ARG A 38 17.13 11.74 -17.43
N MET A 39 17.11 12.97 -16.93
CA MET A 39 17.49 13.31 -15.55
C MET A 39 16.39 13.04 -14.53
N HIS A 40 15.11 12.95 -14.94
CA HIS A 40 13.97 12.77 -14.05
C HIS A 40 13.27 11.42 -14.31
N GLY A 41 14.04 10.37 -14.55
CA GLY A 41 13.50 9.00 -14.70
C GLY A 41 12.91 8.70 -16.08
N GLY A 42 13.36 9.38 -17.13
CA GLY A 42 13.02 9.05 -18.52
C GLY A 42 14.07 8.16 -19.22
N ALA A 43 15.21 7.90 -18.58
CA ALA A 43 16.29 7.12 -19.16
C ALA A 43 15.89 5.65 -19.40
N TRP A 44 16.55 4.99 -20.34
CA TRP A 44 16.42 3.54 -20.49
C TRP A 44 16.87 2.83 -19.21
N GLY A 45 16.07 1.85 -18.75
CA GLY A 45 16.31 1.18 -17.46
C GLY A 45 16.07 2.05 -16.24
N SER A 46 15.40 3.21 -16.37
CA SER A 46 14.97 3.98 -15.21
C SER A 46 13.76 3.34 -14.52
N GLY A 47 13.71 3.48 -13.19
CA GLY A 47 12.77 2.77 -12.35
C GLY A 47 13.33 1.43 -11.87
N ALA A 48 12.64 0.84 -10.90
CA ALA A 48 13.06 -0.44 -10.37
C ALA A 48 12.60 -1.58 -11.31
N PRO A 49 13.39 -2.64 -11.48
CA PRO A 49 13.01 -3.76 -12.33
C PRO A 49 11.77 -4.47 -11.77
N CYS A 50 11.05 -5.18 -12.65
CA CYS A 50 9.93 -6.01 -12.25
C CYS A 50 10.41 -7.08 -11.25
N GLY A 51 9.68 -7.25 -10.14
CA GLY A 51 10.04 -8.21 -9.09
C GLY A 51 11.20 -7.77 -8.17
N ASN A 52 11.60 -6.50 -8.18
CA ASN A 52 12.60 -6.02 -7.23
C ASN A 52 12.10 -6.16 -5.78
N SER A 53 12.94 -6.69 -4.90
CA SER A 53 12.68 -6.78 -3.46
C SER A 53 13.36 -5.66 -2.65
N ASN A 54 14.17 -4.80 -3.31
CA ASN A 54 14.93 -3.73 -2.64
C ASN A 54 14.04 -2.70 -1.93
N ALA A 55 12.82 -2.48 -2.41
CA ALA A 55 11.85 -1.57 -1.78
C ALA A 55 11.04 -2.25 -0.66
N VAL A 56 11.14 -3.56 -0.50
CA VAL A 56 10.41 -4.31 0.54
C VAL A 56 11.07 -4.06 1.88
N LYS A 57 10.33 -3.45 2.81
CA LYS A 57 10.82 -3.16 4.17
C LYS A 57 10.38 -4.21 5.19
N HIS A 58 9.07 -4.46 5.27
CA HIS A 58 8.45 -5.31 6.29
C HIS A 58 7.45 -6.31 5.69
N GLY A 59 7.50 -6.56 4.37
CA GLY A 59 6.67 -7.57 3.68
C GLY A 59 5.17 -7.23 3.56
N TYR A 60 4.61 -6.42 4.45
CA TYR A 60 3.16 -6.15 4.53
C TYR A 60 2.52 -5.62 3.23
N PHE A 61 3.28 -4.94 2.37
CA PHE A 61 2.76 -4.39 1.10
C PHE A 61 3.17 -5.20 -0.14
N THR A 62 3.70 -6.42 0.03
CA THR A 62 3.90 -7.31 -1.12
C THR A 62 2.56 -7.73 -1.72
N SER A 63 2.56 -8.10 -2.99
CA SER A 63 1.35 -8.62 -3.67
C SER A 63 0.78 -9.82 -2.93
N GLU A 64 1.66 -10.74 -2.51
CA GLU A 64 1.32 -11.95 -1.75
C GLU A 64 0.64 -11.63 -0.42
N ALA A 65 1.24 -10.74 0.40
CA ALA A 65 0.65 -10.36 1.69
C ALA A 65 -0.67 -9.59 1.54
N ILE A 66 -0.84 -8.82 0.45
CA ILE A 66 -2.11 -8.15 0.14
C ILE A 66 -3.18 -9.17 -0.25
N GLU A 67 -2.82 -10.17 -1.07
CA GLU A 67 -3.72 -11.23 -1.50
C GLU A 67 -4.17 -12.11 -0.34
N GLU A 68 -3.24 -12.51 0.54
CA GLU A 68 -3.55 -13.24 1.77
C GLU A 68 -4.55 -12.49 2.64
N ARG A 69 -4.31 -11.19 2.91
CA ARG A 69 -5.25 -10.38 3.70
C ARG A 69 -6.63 -10.24 3.06
N ARG A 70 -6.69 -10.14 1.72
CA ARG A 70 -7.97 -10.11 1.00
C ARG A 70 -8.70 -11.42 1.16
N PHE A 71 -8.00 -12.55 1.01
CA PHE A 71 -8.58 -13.87 1.20
C PHE A 71 -9.11 -14.06 2.63
N VAL A 72 -8.30 -13.74 3.65
CA VAL A 72 -8.72 -13.81 5.05
C VAL A 72 -9.96 -12.96 5.30
N ARG A 73 -10.02 -11.74 4.75
CA ARG A 73 -11.19 -10.88 4.85
C ARG A 73 -12.43 -11.54 4.25
N THR A 74 -12.33 -12.08 3.03
CA THR A 74 -13.44 -12.77 2.37
C THR A 74 -13.95 -13.94 3.21
N VAL A 75 -13.05 -14.75 3.76
CA VAL A 75 -13.44 -15.89 4.62
C VAL A 75 -14.17 -15.41 5.88
N LEU A 76 -13.73 -14.32 6.51
CA LEU A 76 -14.39 -13.76 7.68
C LEU A 76 -15.77 -13.20 7.34
N GLU A 77 -15.90 -12.49 6.22
CA GLU A 77 -17.18 -11.97 5.72
C GLU A 77 -18.17 -13.13 5.43
N ASP A 78 -17.71 -14.19 4.77
CA ASP A 78 -18.53 -15.38 4.49
C ASP A 78 -18.99 -16.07 5.78
N ALA A 79 -18.10 -16.15 6.78
CA ALA A 79 -18.42 -16.74 8.08
C ALA A 79 -19.45 -15.91 8.84
N GLU A 80 -19.30 -14.58 8.87
CA GLU A 80 -20.28 -13.67 9.47
C GLU A 80 -21.64 -13.76 8.78
N ASP A 81 -21.65 -13.81 7.45
CA ASP A 81 -22.88 -13.95 6.66
C ASP A 81 -23.55 -15.30 6.89
N LEU A 82 -22.78 -16.37 7.08
CA LEU A 82 -23.31 -17.67 7.46
C LEU A 82 -23.97 -17.61 8.83
N LEU A 83 -23.28 -17.07 9.84
CA LEU A 83 -23.81 -16.92 11.20
C LEU A 83 -25.09 -16.08 11.23
N ARG A 84 -25.18 -15.03 10.41
CA ARG A 84 -26.38 -14.19 10.29
C ARG A 84 -27.57 -14.91 9.65
N ARG A 85 -27.31 -15.82 8.70
CA ARG A 85 -28.34 -16.59 7.99
C ARG A 85 -28.85 -17.79 8.77
N LEU A 86 -28.08 -18.30 9.72
CA LEU A 86 -28.57 -19.34 10.61
C LEU A 86 -29.74 -18.77 11.43
N PRO A 87 -30.89 -19.46 11.49
CA PRO A 87 -31.92 -19.09 12.45
C PRO A 87 -31.27 -19.11 13.84
N ALA A 88 -31.56 -18.10 14.67
CA ALA A 88 -31.19 -18.16 16.08
C ALA A 88 -31.58 -19.54 16.59
N ALA A 89 -30.60 -20.30 17.09
CA ALA A 89 -30.87 -21.59 17.69
C ALA A 89 -32.02 -21.36 18.67
N SER A 90 -33.17 -21.97 18.37
CA SER A 90 -34.40 -21.84 19.15
C SER A 90 -34.05 -21.80 20.62
N ASP A 91 -34.50 -20.73 21.29
CA ASP A 91 -34.21 -20.30 22.67
C ASP A 91 -34.44 -21.38 23.75
N THR A 92 -33.76 -22.52 23.70
CA THR A 92 -34.09 -23.68 24.54
C THR A 92 -32.89 -24.43 25.10
N ILE A 93 -31.72 -23.79 25.16
CA ILE A 93 -30.73 -24.14 26.18
C ILE A 93 -30.28 -22.86 26.88
N ARG A 94 -31.22 -22.20 27.56
CA ARG A 94 -30.87 -21.40 28.73
C ARG A 94 -30.34 -22.41 29.76
N ASN A 95 -29.03 -22.59 29.84
CA ASN A 95 -28.41 -23.41 30.87
C ASN A 95 -28.51 -22.64 32.20
N PRO A 96 -29.41 -23.00 33.13
CA PRO A 96 -29.58 -22.24 34.35
C PRO A 96 -28.66 -22.86 35.39
N ARG A 97 -27.36 -22.53 35.36
CA ARG A 97 -26.41 -22.89 36.43
C ARG A 97 -25.08 -22.16 36.35
N GLU A 98 -25.11 -20.84 36.43
CA GLU A 98 -24.00 -20.05 36.99
C GLU A 98 -24.56 -18.99 37.94
N SER A 99 -25.36 -19.43 38.90
CA SER A 99 -25.31 -18.83 40.23
C SER A 99 -24.26 -19.63 40.98
N GLU A 100 -23.04 -19.09 41.10
CA GLU A 100 -22.31 -19.00 42.37
C GLU A 100 -20.83 -18.62 42.15
N THR A 101 -20.42 -17.64 42.96
CA THR A 101 -19.05 -17.21 43.26
C THR A 101 -18.33 -16.37 42.21
N GLY A 102 -18.56 -15.06 42.31
CA GLY A 102 -17.50 -14.11 42.07
C GLY A 102 -16.28 -14.44 42.95
N CYS A 103 -15.14 -14.61 42.30
CA CYS A 103 -13.84 -14.46 42.94
C CYS A 103 -13.23 -13.18 42.39
N THR A 104 -13.37 -12.11 43.16
CA THR A 104 -12.67 -10.85 42.98
C THR A 104 -11.16 -11.12 43.00
N THR A 105 -10.47 -11.02 41.88
CA THR A 105 -9.00 -10.95 41.92
C THR A 105 -8.62 -9.55 42.41
N PRO A 106 -7.87 -9.39 43.52
CA PRO A 106 -7.33 -8.10 43.86
C PRO A 106 -6.33 -7.68 42.79
N GLY A 107 -6.47 -6.45 42.32
CA GLY A 107 -5.52 -5.83 41.39
C GLY A 107 -4.12 -5.86 41.97
N THR A 108 -3.21 -6.49 41.23
CA THR A 108 -1.79 -6.21 41.37
C THR A 108 -1.47 -5.00 40.51
N ASP A 109 -1.57 -3.82 41.12
CA ASP A 109 -0.84 -2.65 40.68
C ASP A 109 0.66 -2.99 40.75
N SER A 110 1.25 -3.28 39.59
CA SER A 110 2.70 -3.35 39.47
C SER A 110 3.13 -2.31 38.43
N PRO A 111 3.61 -1.14 38.87
CA PRO A 111 4.23 -0.20 37.95
C PRO A 111 5.59 -0.76 37.57
N LEU A 112 6.02 -0.65 36.32
CA LEU A 112 7.38 -0.24 35.97
C LEU A 112 7.56 -0.16 34.44
N ARG A 113 7.79 1.08 33.99
CA ARG A 113 8.92 1.51 33.13
C ARG A 113 9.08 0.83 31.75
N THR A 114 8.76 1.58 30.70
CA THR A 114 9.73 2.40 29.94
C THR A 114 9.00 3.46 29.13
#